data_AF-A0A016WLL2-F1
#
_entry.id   AF-A0A016WLL2-F1
#
_cell.length_a   1.000
_cell.length_b   1.000
_cell.length_c   1.000
_cell.angle_alpha   90.00
_cell.angle_beta   90.00
_cell.angle_gamma   90.00
#
_symmetry.space_group_name_H-M   'P 1'
#
loop_
_entity.id
_entity.type
_entity.pdbx_description
1 polymer ?
#
loop_
_entity_poly.entity_id
_entity_poly.type
_entity_poly.pdbx_seq_one_letter_code
_entity_poly.pdbx_strand_id
1 'polypeptide(L)'
;MSVEDDNYDYLFKVVLIGDSGVGKSNLLSRFARNSFNLESKTTIGVEFATKTVEIDGKLIKAQIWDTAGQERYRAITSAYYRGAVGALLVYDISKQNTLDSCERWLRELREFSNESVSVMLVGNKLDLRHFRAIPTEVALKFAEKNHLAFIETSALDSTNVNEAFTEILTHIYKSVASRHVNVNYDSGPKADLTKPKKDDKKCCPVN
;
A
#
# COMPACT_ATOMS: atom_id res chain seq x y z
N MET A 1 -14.81 4.17 -25.24
CA MET A 1 -15.37 4.51 -23.91
C MET A 1 -14.30 5.29 -23.17
N SER A 2 -14.60 6.58 -22.94
CA SER A 2 -13.95 7.63 -22.12
C SER A 2 -12.43 7.65 -21.94
N VAL A 3 -11.80 8.62 -22.62
CA VAL A 3 -10.37 9.02 -22.60
C VAL A 3 -10.10 10.03 -21.47
N GLU A 4 -10.66 9.83 -20.27
CA GLU A 4 -10.50 10.77 -19.14
C GLU A 4 -9.40 10.35 -18.13
N ASP A 5 -8.75 9.21 -18.35
CA ASP A 5 -8.01 8.51 -17.28
C ASP A 5 -6.48 8.77 -17.25
N ASP A 6 -5.99 9.70 -18.07
CA ASP A 6 -4.55 9.97 -18.30
C ASP A 6 -4.01 11.30 -17.74
N ASN A 7 -4.88 12.13 -17.12
CA ASN A 7 -4.40 13.37 -16.49
C ASN A 7 -4.00 13.14 -15.03
N TYR A 8 -2.86 12.49 -14.83
CA TYR A 8 -2.18 12.41 -13.52
C TYR A 8 -0.70 12.81 -13.64
N ASP A 9 -0.16 13.31 -12.54
CA ASP A 9 1.26 13.64 -12.37
C ASP A 9 2.06 12.41 -11.92
N TYR A 10 1.49 11.60 -11.02
CA TYR A 10 2.14 10.44 -10.43
C TYR A 10 1.25 9.20 -10.42
N LEU A 11 1.87 8.02 -10.59
CA LEU A 11 1.23 6.71 -10.47
C LEU A 11 1.90 5.94 -9.33
N PHE A 12 1.16 5.65 -8.27
CA PHE A 12 1.69 4.91 -7.11
C PHE A 12 1.02 3.57 -6.95
N LYS A 13 1.83 2.52 -6.96
CA LYS A 13 1.39 1.16 -6.62
C LYS A 13 1.47 0.93 -5.10
N VAL A 14 0.33 0.66 -4.49
CA VAL A 14 0.17 0.35 -3.07
C VAL A 14 -0.37 -1.06 -2.89
N VAL A 15 0.18 -1.83 -1.96
CA VAL A 15 -0.30 -3.19 -1.65
C VAL A 15 -0.91 -3.23 -0.25
N LEU A 16 -2.00 -3.98 -0.09
CA LEU A 16 -2.58 -4.30 1.22
C LEU A 16 -2.10 -5.69 1.64
N ILE A 17 -1.48 -5.80 2.82
CA ILE A 17 -0.94 -7.05 3.36
C ILE A 17 -1.39 -7.25 4.80
N GLY A 18 -1.40 -8.51 5.25
CA GLY A 18 -1.89 -8.90 6.57
C GLY A 18 -2.76 -10.15 6.51
N ASP A 19 -3.13 -10.68 7.68
CA ASP A 19 -3.85 -11.96 7.79
C ASP A 19 -5.23 -11.94 7.11
N SER A 20 -5.76 -13.13 6.83
CA SER A 20 -7.13 -13.29 6.37
C SER A 20 -8.13 -12.77 7.41
N GLY A 21 -9.13 -12.00 6.99
CA GLY A 21 -10.19 -11.52 7.87
C GLY A 21 -9.87 -10.28 8.71
N VAL A 22 -8.68 -9.67 8.57
CA VAL A 22 -8.34 -8.39 9.21
C VAL A 22 -9.08 -7.19 8.59
N GLY A 23 -9.63 -7.35 7.38
CA GLY A 23 -10.50 -6.35 6.72
C GLY A 23 -9.88 -5.56 5.57
N LYS A 24 -8.78 -6.04 4.96
CA LYS A 24 -8.11 -5.40 3.81
C LYS A 24 -9.06 -5.08 2.65
N SER A 25 -9.88 -6.04 2.21
CA SER A 25 -10.84 -5.85 1.11
C SER A 25 -11.92 -4.82 1.45
N ASN A 26 -12.34 -4.75 2.71
CA ASN A 26 -13.30 -3.75 3.19
C ASN A 26 -12.66 -2.36 3.29
N LEU A 27 -11.38 -2.26 3.68
CA LEU A 27 -10.64 -0.99 3.60
C LEU A 27 -10.50 -0.51 2.16
N LEU A 28 -10.16 -1.40 1.22
CA LEU A 28 -10.09 -1.07 -0.20
C LEU A 28 -11.44 -0.60 -0.74
N SER A 29 -12.50 -1.37 -0.49
CA SER A 29 -13.87 -1.06 -0.93
C SER A 29 -14.36 0.27 -0.33
N ARG A 30 -14.06 0.50 0.95
CA ARG A 30 -14.43 1.74 1.62
C ARG A 30 -13.70 2.94 1.03
N PHE A 31 -12.40 2.82 0.77
CA PHE A 31 -11.63 3.90 0.16
C PHE A 31 -12.03 4.15 -1.30
N ALA A 32 -12.14 3.11 -2.12
CA ALA A 32 -12.33 3.24 -3.57
C ALA A 32 -13.79 3.51 -3.97
N ARG A 33 -14.76 2.91 -3.25
CA ARG A 33 -16.19 2.88 -3.65
C ARG A 33 -17.13 3.39 -2.56
N ASN A 34 -16.60 3.82 -1.41
CA ASN A 34 -17.38 4.15 -0.21
C ASN A 34 -18.38 3.03 0.18
N SER A 35 -17.98 1.77 0.01
CA SER A 35 -18.82 0.61 0.28
C SER A 35 -18.18 -0.30 1.34
N PHE A 36 -19.03 -1.05 2.04
CA PHE A 36 -18.63 -2.03 3.03
C PHE A 36 -19.50 -3.28 2.92
N ASN A 37 -18.90 -4.46 3.06
CA ASN A 37 -19.59 -5.72 3.04
C ASN A 37 -19.30 -6.50 4.33
N LEU A 38 -20.34 -6.68 5.15
CA LEU A 38 -20.26 -7.45 6.40
C LEU A 38 -19.96 -8.93 6.13
N GLU A 39 -20.49 -9.47 5.03
CA GLU A 39 -20.31 -10.86 4.60
C GLU A 39 -19.14 -11.02 3.62
N SER A 40 -18.14 -10.15 3.70
CA SER A 40 -16.96 -10.24 2.83
C SER A 40 -16.31 -11.62 2.96
N LYS A 41 -16.38 -12.42 1.90
CA LYS A 41 -15.72 -13.72 1.81
C LYS A 41 -14.20 -13.54 1.79
N THR A 42 -13.47 -14.61 2.11
CA THR A 42 -12.01 -14.62 1.97
C THR A 42 -11.63 -14.30 0.53
N THR A 43 -10.76 -13.31 0.31
CA THR A 43 -10.26 -12.96 -1.03
C THR A 43 -9.58 -14.17 -1.66
N ILE A 44 -10.11 -14.61 -2.80
CA ILE A 44 -9.49 -15.64 -3.64
C ILE A 44 -8.68 -14.90 -4.70
N GLY A 45 -7.35 -14.99 -4.62
CA GLY A 45 -6.46 -14.26 -5.52
C GLY A 45 -6.21 -12.82 -5.07
N VAL A 46 -6.34 -11.86 -5.99
CA VAL A 46 -6.00 -10.45 -5.78
C VAL A 46 -7.09 -9.55 -6.38
N GLU A 47 -7.57 -8.58 -5.62
CA GLU A 47 -8.47 -7.52 -6.11
C GLU A 47 -7.67 -6.23 -6.38
N PHE A 48 -8.09 -5.48 -7.39
CA PHE A 48 -7.44 -4.24 -7.82
C PHE A 48 -8.45 -3.11 -7.89
N ALA A 49 -8.09 -1.94 -7.35
CA ALA A 49 -8.84 -0.71 -7.55
C ALA A 49 -7.90 0.48 -7.78
N THR A 50 -8.39 1.45 -8.54
CA THR A 50 -7.73 2.74 -8.75
C THR A 50 -8.52 3.86 -8.09
N LYS A 51 -7.80 4.84 -7.54
CA LYS A 51 -8.39 6.11 -7.10
C LYS A 51 -7.38 7.23 -7.32
N THR A 52 -7.83 8.32 -7.94
CA THR A 52 -7.03 9.52 -8.09
C THR A 52 -7.31 10.45 -6.92
N VAL A 53 -6.25 10.97 -6.30
CA VAL A 53 -6.31 11.94 -5.22
C VAL A 53 -5.41 13.13 -5.56
N GLU A 54 -5.76 14.31 -5.08
CA GLU A 54 -4.92 15.50 -5.21
C GLU A 54 -4.11 15.71 -3.91
N ILE A 55 -2.79 15.79 -4.03
CA ILE A 55 -1.86 16.01 -2.92
C ILE A 55 -0.88 17.11 -3.34
N ASP A 56 -0.79 18.21 -2.57
CA ASP A 56 0.07 19.35 -2.86
C ASP A 56 -0.07 19.90 -4.30
N GLY A 57 -1.31 19.95 -4.81
CA GLY A 57 -1.62 20.41 -6.17
C GLY A 57 -1.20 19.43 -7.28
N LYS A 58 -0.86 18.19 -6.93
CA LYS A 58 -0.49 17.11 -7.85
C LYS A 58 -1.54 16.01 -7.86
N LEU A 59 -1.93 15.58 -9.05
CA LEU A 59 -2.86 14.47 -9.22
C LEU A 59 -2.11 13.14 -9.14
N ILE A 60 -2.40 12.37 -8.10
CA ILE A 60 -1.78 11.08 -7.81
C ILE A 60 -2.81 9.98 -8.08
N LYS A 61 -2.54 9.14 -9.07
CA LYS A 61 -3.31 7.93 -9.35
C LYS A 61 -2.77 6.81 -8.49
N ALA A 62 -3.52 6.40 -7.47
CA ALA A 62 -3.19 5.26 -6.63
C ALA A 62 -3.73 3.97 -7.25
N GLN A 63 -2.86 2.99 -7.42
CA GLN A 63 -3.16 1.61 -7.83
C GLN A 63 -3.05 0.71 -6.60
N ILE A 64 -4.19 0.30 -6.05
CA ILE A 64 -4.22 -0.45 -4.79
C ILE A 64 -4.54 -1.91 -5.08
N TRP A 65 -3.68 -2.78 -4.58
CA TRP A 65 -3.78 -4.23 -4.73
C TRP A 65 -4.15 -4.85 -3.38
N ASP A 66 -5.36 -5.40 -3.28
CA ASP A 66 -5.79 -6.21 -2.13
C ASP A 66 -5.33 -7.66 -2.32
N THR A 67 -4.44 -8.12 -1.44
CA THR A 67 -3.88 -9.47 -1.54
C THR A 67 -4.60 -10.46 -0.62
N ALA A 68 -4.67 -11.72 -1.04
CA ALA A 68 -5.16 -12.78 -0.17
C ALA A 68 -4.26 -12.92 1.07
N GLY A 69 -4.87 -12.81 2.26
CA GLY A 69 -4.17 -12.98 3.55
C GLY A 69 -4.01 -14.45 3.98
N GLN A 70 -4.27 -15.41 3.09
CA GLN A 70 -4.06 -16.84 3.40
C GLN A 70 -2.67 -17.28 2.96
N GLU A 71 -1.99 -17.97 3.86
CA GLU A 71 -0.65 -18.49 3.62
C GLU A 71 -0.54 -19.45 2.41
N ARG A 72 -1.64 -20.14 2.07
CA ARG A 72 -1.72 -21.02 0.89
C ARG A 72 -1.48 -20.30 -0.44
N TYR A 73 -1.67 -18.98 -0.47
CA TYR A 73 -1.49 -18.17 -1.69
C TYR A 73 -0.18 -17.37 -1.71
N ARG A 74 0.73 -17.56 -0.74
CA ARG A 74 1.97 -16.74 -0.62
C ARG A 74 2.85 -16.73 -1.87
N ALA A 75 2.99 -17.88 -2.55
CA ALA A 75 3.78 -17.95 -3.79
C ALA A 75 3.18 -17.08 -4.91
N ILE A 76 1.88 -16.83 -4.88
CA ILE A 76 1.18 -15.96 -5.82
C ILE A 76 1.31 -14.50 -5.35
N THR A 77 1.19 -14.25 -4.03
CA THR A 77 1.23 -12.90 -3.45
C THR A 77 2.58 -12.19 -3.65
N SER A 78 3.70 -12.91 -3.58
CA SER A 78 5.05 -12.32 -3.73
C SER A 78 5.26 -11.59 -5.07
N ALA A 79 4.64 -12.07 -6.15
CA ALA A 79 4.70 -11.42 -7.46
C ALA A 79 4.08 -10.01 -7.45
N TYR A 80 3.12 -9.73 -6.55
CA TYR A 80 2.43 -8.45 -6.48
C TYR A 80 3.22 -7.38 -5.71
N TYR A 81 4.20 -7.76 -4.89
CA TYR A 81 5.05 -6.81 -4.17
C TYR A 81 6.04 -6.08 -5.09
N ARG A 82 6.39 -6.67 -6.25
CA ARG A 82 7.31 -6.06 -7.19
C ARG A 82 6.77 -4.73 -7.71
N GLY A 83 7.58 -3.68 -7.58
CA GLY A 83 7.24 -2.32 -8.02
C GLY A 83 6.23 -1.60 -7.11
N ALA A 84 5.84 -2.19 -5.96
CA ALA A 84 5.11 -1.43 -4.95
C ALA A 84 6.00 -0.34 -4.39
N VAL A 85 5.45 0.86 -4.23
CA VAL A 85 6.11 2.01 -3.59
C VAL A 85 5.54 2.28 -2.19
N GLY A 86 4.35 1.74 -1.91
CA GLY A 86 3.68 1.79 -0.63
C GLY A 86 3.09 0.45 -0.20
N ALA A 87 2.96 0.25 1.10
CA ALA A 87 2.21 -0.88 1.66
C ALA A 87 1.42 -0.47 2.92
N LEU A 88 0.18 -0.96 3.02
CA LEU A 88 -0.57 -0.94 4.27
C LEU A 88 -0.51 -2.34 4.89
N LEU A 89 0.09 -2.42 6.08
CA LEU A 89 0.21 -3.64 6.88
C LEU A 89 -0.93 -3.65 7.90
N VAL A 90 -1.95 -4.45 7.63
CA VAL A 90 -3.23 -4.40 8.35
C VAL A 90 -3.33 -5.52 9.39
N TYR A 91 -3.73 -5.17 10.61
CA TYR A 91 -4.10 -6.11 11.67
C TYR A 91 -5.49 -5.76 12.24
N ASP A 92 -6.05 -6.68 13.02
CA ASP A 92 -7.34 -6.52 13.70
C ASP A 92 -7.09 -6.20 15.19
N ILE A 93 -7.55 -5.03 15.66
CA ILE A 93 -7.30 -4.60 17.05
C ILE A 93 -7.90 -5.55 18.11
N SER A 94 -8.87 -6.38 17.72
CA SER A 94 -9.52 -7.36 18.60
C SER A 94 -8.79 -8.72 18.66
N LYS A 95 -7.69 -8.90 17.89
CA LYS A 95 -7.01 -10.20 17.76
C LYS A 95 -5.48 -10.06 17.80
N GLN A 96 -4.88 -10.34 18.96
CA GLN A 96 -3.42 -10.27 19.19
C GLN A 96 -2.60 -10.99 18.11
N ASN A 97 -2.97 -12.22 17.75
CA ASN A 97 -2.24 -13.02 16.76
C ASN A 97 -2.06 -12.30 15.41
N THR A 98 -2.97 -11.39 15.03
CA THR A 98 -2.87 -10.67 13.76
C THR A 98 -1.78 -9.60 13.77
N LEU A 99 -1.46 -9.03 14.94
CA LEU A 99 -0.29 -8.15 15.10
C LEU A 99 1.00 -8.97 15.14
N ASP A 100 0.99 -10.14 15.79
CA ASP A 100 2.17 -11.01 15.83
C ASP A 100 2.55 -11.49 14.41
N SER A 101 1.56 -11.82 13.58
CA SER A 101 1.75 -12.14 12.16
C SER A 101 2.32 -10.97 11.34
N CYS A 102 2.17 -9.71 11.77
CA CYS A 102 2.65 -8.55 11.01
C CYS A 102 4.17 -8.56 10.83
N GLU A 103 4.94 -9.13 11.77
CA GLU A 103 6.39 -9.24 11.64
C GLU A 103 6.79 -10.16 10.47
N ARG A 104 6.02 -11.24 10.25
CA ARG A 104 6.21 -12.12 9.10
C ARG A 104 5.84 -11.43 7.79
N TRP A 105 4.71 -10.73 7.73
CA TRP A 105 4.28 -10.00 6.54
C TRP A 105 5.25 -8.88 6.16
N LEU A 106 5.76 -8.14 7.15
CA LEU A 106 6.75 -7.09 6.94
C LEU A 106 8.06 -7.65 6.38
N ARG A 107 8.52 -8.79 6.91
CA ARG A 107 9.72 -9.48 6.41
C ARG A 107 9.56 -9.91 4.96
N GLU A 108 8.44 -10.54 4.65
CA GLU A 108 8.12 -10.99 3.28
C GLU A 108 8.03 -9.80 2.31
N LEU A 109 7.38 -8.72 2.71
CA LEU A 109 7.34 -7.49 1.92
C LEU A 109 8.76 -6.98 1.63
N ARG A 110 9.62 -6.88 2.65
CA ARG A 110 11.00 -6.40 2.50
C ARG A 110 11.88 -7.33 1.65
N GLU A 111 11.61 -8.62 1.65
CA GLU A 111 12.34 -9.62 0.85
C GLU A 111 12.03 -9.52 -0.65
N PHE A 112 10.77 -9.25 -1.01
CA PHE A 112 10.29 -9.28 -2.40
C PHE A 112 10.00 -7.91 -3.01
N SER A 113 10.10 -6.83 -2.23
CA SER A 113 9.98 -5.46 -2.72
C SER A 113 11.35 -4.78 -2.83
N ASN A 114 11.40 -3.62 -3.49
CA ASN A 114 12.62 -2.82 -3.57
C ASN A 114 12.91 -2.18 -2.20
N GLU A 115 14.16 -1.82 -1.92
CA GLU A 115 14.61 -1.26 -0.61
C GLU A 115 13.90 0.05 -0.15
N SER A 116 12.97 0.61 -0.93
CA SER A 116 12.34 1.91 -0.69
C SER A 116 10.80 1.86 -0.66
N VAL A 117 10.20 0.84 -0.05
CA VAL A 117 8.73 0.82 0.17
C VAL A 117 8.37 1.60 1.43
N SER A 118 7.50 2.61 1.30
CA SER A 118 6.89 3.25 2.48
C SER A 118 5.84 2.33 3.08
N VAL A 119 5.92 2.04 4.37
CA VAL A 119 5.01 1.10 5.04
C VAL A 119 4.29 1.79 6.19
N MET A 120 2.98 1.57 6.27
CA MET A 120 2.14 2.01 7.37
C MET A 120 1.47 0.80 8.02
N LEU A 121 1.59 0.69 9.35
CA LEU A 121 0.83 -0.23 10.16
C LEU A 121 -0.59 0.32 10.37
N VAL A 122 -1.60 -0.49 10.08
CA VAL A 122 -3.01 -0.12 10.17
C VAL A 122 -3.73 -1.03 11.15
N GLY A 123 -4.14 -0.49 12.30
CA GLY A 123 -5.01 -1.19 13.25
C GLY A 123 -6.46 -1.05 12.84
N ASN A 124 -7.02 -2.04 12.16
CA ASN A 124 -8.40 -1.98 11.65
C ASN A 124 -9.41 -2.50 12.69
N LYS A 125 -10.69 -2.23 12.42
CA LYS A 125 -11.86 -2.55 13.26
C LYS A 125 -11.91 -1.76 14.57
N LEU A 126 -11.54 -0.48 14.50
CA LEU A 126 -11.60 0.44 15.63
C LEU A 126 -13.01 0.54 16.27
N ASP A 127 -14.06 0.27 15.49
CA ASP A 127 -15.43 0.13 15.97
C ASP A 127 -15.59 -0.95 17.07
N LEU A 128 -14.71 -1.95 17.10
CA LEU A 128 -14.66 -3.00 18.11
C LEU A 128 -13.82 -2.63 19.34
N ARG A 129 -13.66 -1.34 19.67
CA ARG A 129 -12.88 -0.85 20.82
C ARG A 129 -13.21 -1.53 22.16
N HIS A 130 -14.45 -1.97 22.36
CA HIS A 130 -14.88 -2.70 23.57
C HIS A 130 -14.34 -4.14 23.64
N PHE A 131 -13.94 -4.70 22.50
CA PHE A 131 -13.31 -6.02 22.36
C PHE A 131 -11.82 -5.90 22.00
N ARG A 132 -11.20 -4.74 22.24
CA ARG A 132 -9.78 -4.51 21.96
C ARG A 132 -8.93 -5.51 22.74
N ALA A 133 -8.14 -6.31 22.01
CA ALA A 133 -7.14 -7.20 22.58
C ALA A 133 -5.74 -6.57 22.58
N ILE A 134 -5.51 -5.60 21.69
CA ILE A 134 -4.21 -4.96 21.48
C ILE A 134 -4.30 -3.49 21.93
N PRO A 135 -3.63 -3.10 23.02
CA PRO A 135 -3.49 -1.69 23.40
C PRO A 135 -2.79 -0.89 22.29
N THR A 136 -3.26 0.34 22.04
CA THR A 136 -2.71 1.20 21.00
C THR A 136 -1.20 1.43 21.19
N GLU A 137 -0.74 1.50 22.44
CA GLU A 137 0.66 1.69 22.80
C GLU A 137 1.55 0.50 22.37
N VAL A 138 1.01 -0.72 22.37
CA VAL A 138 1.74 -1.92 21.93
C VAL A 138 1.95 -1.87 20.41
N ALA A 139 0.91 -1.52 19.66
CA ALA A 139 1.00 -1.38 18.21
C ALA A 139 1.89 -0.21 17.80
N LEU A 140 1.82 0.91 18.54
CA LEU A 140 2.70 2.06 18.31
C LEU A 140 4.17 1.70 18.52
N LYS A 141 4.50 1.00 19.61
CA LYS A 141 5.87 0.50 19.86
C LYS A 141 6.35 -0.44 18.76
N PHE A 142 5.47 -1.30 18.23
CA PHE A 142 5.78 -2.16 17.10
C PHE A 142 6.10 -1.34 15.84
N ALA A 143 5.30 -0.31 15.55
CA ALA A 143 5.52 0.59 14.41
C ALA A 143 6.84 1.37 14.54
N GLU A 144 7.12 1.96 15.71
CA GLU A 144 8.35 2.69 16.00
C GLU A 144 9.60 1.81 15.84
N LYS A 145 9.58 0.61 16.46
CA LYS A 145 10.68 -0.37 16.36
C LYS A 145 10.99 -0.74 14.91
N ASN A 146 9.98 -0.76 14.04
CA ASN A 146 10.11 -1.17 12.65
C ASN A 146 10.17 0.00 11.66
N HIS A 147 10.17 1.25 12.14
CA HIS A 147 10.14 2.48 11.36
C HIS A 147 8.94 2.57 10.39
N LEU A 148 7.74 2.28 10.91
CA LEU A 148 6.48 2.32 10.17
C LEU A 148 5.66 3.53 10.60
N ALA A 149 4.90 4.13 9.68
CA ALA A 149 3.78 5.00 10.08
C ALA A 149 2.70 4.16 10.77
N PHE A 150 1.83 4.78 11.58
CA PHE A 150 0.80 4.06 12.32
C PHE A 150 -0.52 4.83 12.37
N ILE A 151 -1.62 4.13 12.11
CA ILE A 151 -2.98 4.66 12.23
C ILE A 151 -3.97 3.56 12.59
N GLU A 152 -4.99 3.89 13.38
CA GLU A 152 -6.12 3.01 13.63
C GLU A 152 -7.32 3.43 12.78
N THR A 153 -8.02 2.45 12.19
CA THR A 153 -9.08 2.67 11.22
C THR A 153 -10.30 1.80 11.52
N SER A 154 -11.45 2.18 10.98
CA SER A 154 -12.59 1.28 10.85
C SER A 154 -13.17 1.37 9.44
N ALA A 155 -13.11 0.25 8.72
CA ALA A 155 -13.82 0.13 7.44
C ALA A 155 -15.35 0.15 7.61
N LEU A 156 -15.87 -0.22 8.79
CA LEU A 156 -17.30 -0.28 9.06
C LEU A 156 -17.91 1.13 9.09
N ASP A 157 -17.39 2.01 9.94
CA ASP A 157 -17.90 3.38 10.11
C ASP A 157 -17.12 4.43 9.29
N SER A 158 -16.08 4.02 8.57
CA SER A 158 -15.19 4.84 7.73
C SER A 158 -14.16 5.67 8.49
N THR A 159 -14.03 5.50 9.80
CA THR A 159 -13.05 6.24 10.63
C THR A 159 -11.64 6.04 10.09
N ASN A 160 -10.95 7.15 9.82
CA ASN A 160 -9.57 7.25 9.37
C ASN A 160 -9.22 6.49 8.07
N VAL A 161 -10.20 5.96 7.34
CA VAL A 161 -9.90 5.19 6.10
C VAL A 161 -9.30 6.11 5.03
N ASN A 162 -9.93 7.25 4.74
CA ASN A 162 -9.37 8.20 3.78
C ASN A 162 -8.04 8.79 4.26
N GLU A 163 -7.92 9.03 5.58
CA GLU A 163 -6.70 9.57 6.20
C GLU A 163 -5.52 8.62 5.98
N ALA A 164 -5.68 7.32 6.28
CA ALA A 164 -4.63 6.31 6.13
C ALA A 164 -4.09 6.24 4.69
N PHE A 165 -4.97 6.22 3.69
CA PHE A 165 -4.55 6.21 2.29
C PHE A 165 -3.94 7.54 1.84
N THR A 166 -4.45 8.67 2.30
CA THR A 166 -3.93 9.99 1.93
C THR A 166 -2.54 10.22 2.55
N GLU A 167 -2.36 9.83 3.81
CA GLU A 167 -1.11 9.98 4.54
C GLU A 167 0.00 9.11 3.92
N ILE A 168 -0.26 7.83 3.61
CA ILE A 168 0.74 6.99 2.95
C ILE A 168 1.11 7.51 1.55
N LEU A 169 0.13 7.98 0.77
CA LEU A 169 0.39 8.55 -0.55
C LEU A 169 1.19 9.86 -0.45
N THR A 170 0.91 10.67 0.57
CA THR A 170 1.67 11.90 0.87
C THR A 170 3.10 11.58 1.28
N HIS A 171 3.31 10.55 2.10
CA HIS A 171 4.64 10.11 2.52
C HIS A 171 5.48 9.63 1.32
N ILE A 172 4.87 8.82 0.44
CA ILE A 172 5.49 8.38 -0.81
C ILE A 172 5.82 9.58 -1.70
N TYR A 173 4.86 10.49 -1.89
CA TYR A 173 5.06 11.71 -2.68
C TYR A 173 6.26 12.52 -2.19
N LYS A 174 6.35 12.80 -0.87
CA LYS A 174 7.47 13.52 -0.27
C LYS A 174 8.79 12.78 -0.41
N SER A 175 8.80 11.45 -0.28
CA SER A 175 10.00 10.64 -0.50
C SER A 175 10.44 10.63 -1.97
N VAL A 176 9.51 10.73 -2.92
CA VAL A 176 9.83 10.78 -4.36
C VAL A 176 10.25 12.19 -4.77
N ALA A 177 9.54 13.23 -4.31
CA ALA A 177 9.84 14.63 -4.59
C ALA A 177 11.23 15.03 -4.06
N SER A 178 11.59 14.64 -2.84
CA SER A 178 12.92 14.90 -2.28
C SER A 178 14.06 14.25 -3.07
N ARG A 179 13.82 13.10 -3.71
CA ARG A 179 14.79 12.46 -4.62
C ARG A 179 14.97 13.23 -5.93
N HIS A 180 13.92 13.91 -6.41
CA HIS A 180 13.98 14.74 -7.63
C HIS A 180 14.61 16.12 -7.37
N VAL A 181 14.53 16.67 -6.16
CA VAL A 181 15.17 17.97 -5.82
C VAL A 181 16.70 17.89 -5.87
N ASN A 182 17.31 16.70 -5.77
CA ASN A 182 18.75 16.52 -5.97
C ASN A 182 19.17 16.39 -7.45
N VAL A 183 18.24 16.50 -8.39
CA VAL A 183 18.52 16.47 -9.84
C VAL A 183 18.01 17.77 -10.45
N ASN A 184 18.86 18.80 -10.49
CA ASN A 184 18.53 20.06 -11.14
C ASN A 184 18.34 19.86 -12.65
N TYR A 185 17.14 20.24 -13.11
CA TYR A 185 16.68 20.65 -14.44
C TYR A 185 17.25 19.93 -15.68
N ASP A 186 16.43 19.06 -16.27
CA ASP A 186 16.15 19.16 -17.71
C ASP A 186 14.73 18.68 -18.03
N SER A 187 14.01 19.47 -18.81
CA SER A 187 12.64 19.24 -19.25
C SER A 187 12.59 18.05 -20.24
N GLY A 188 12.01 16.93 -19.79
CA GLY A 188 11.78 15.72 -20.60
C GLY A 188 10.66 14.84 -20.02
N PRO A 189 10.05 13.94 -20.81
CA PRO A 189 8.67 13.49 -20.62
C PRO A 189 8.45 12.61 -19.38
N LYS A 190 7.21 12.67 -18.86
CA LYS A 190 6.66 11.96 -17.68
C LYS A 190 7.38 10.64 -17.36
N ALA A 191 8.10 10.62 -16.24
CA ALA A 191 8.84 9.45 -15.78
C ALA A 191 7.91 8.38 -15.18
N ASP A 192 7.73 7.28 -15.90
CA ASP A 192 7.24 6.02 -15.37
C ASP A 192 8.36 5.38 -14.53
N LEU A 193 8.25 5.45 -13.21
CA LEU A 193 9.25 4.95 -12.25
C LEU A 193 9.33 3.40 -12.19
N THR A 194 8.64 2.67 -13.09
CA THR A 194 8.55 1.20 -13.06
C THR A 194 9.35 0.45 -14.14
N LYS A 195 10.09 1.10 -15.04
CA LYS A 195 10.85 0.40 -16.10
C LYS A 195 12.35 0.26 -15.78
N PRO A 196 12.95 -0.95 -15.90
CA PRO A 196 14.40 -1.10 -15.88
C PRO A 196 15.03 -0.46 -17.13
N LYS A 197 16.17 0.21 -16.97
CA LYS A 197 17.00 0.69 -18.09
C LYS A 197 17.35 -0.51 -18.98
N LYS A 198 17.01 -0.46 -20.27
CA LYS A 198 17.60 -1.37 -21.26
C LYS A 198 19.05 -0.95 -21.46
N ASP A 199 19.98 -1.85 -21.16
CA ASP A 199 21.37 -1.69 -21.56
C ASP A 199 21.45 -1.80 -23.09
N ASP A 200 21.68 -0.68 -23.78
CA ASP A 200 22.06 -0.67 -25.19
C ASP A 200 23.49 -1.18 -25.32
N LYS A 201 23.66 -2.52 -25.36
CA LYS A 201 24.88 -3.14 -25.87
C LYS A 201 24.94 -2.88 -27.38
N LYS A 202 25.71 -1.87 -27.77
CA LYS A 202 26.20 -1.65 -29.14
C LYS A 202 26.87 -2.92 -29.66
N CYS A 203 26.26 -3.56 -30.67
CA CYS A 203 26.97 -4.45 -31.58
C CYS A 203 27.91 -3.60 -32.45
N CYS A 204 29.21 -3.88 -32.39
CA CYS A 204 30.14 -3.47 -33.45
C CYS A 204 30.06 -4.48 -34.60
N PRO A 205 30.05 -4.06 -35.87
CA PRO A 205 30.16 -4.98 -36.99
C PRO A 205 31.59 -5.50 -37.10
N VAL A 206 31.71 -6.80 -37.36
CA VAL A 206 32.98 -7.47 -37.69
C VAL A 206 33.20 -7.26 -39.20
N ASN A 207 34.33 -6.65 -39.55
CA ASN A 207 34.91 -6.75 -40.90
C ASN A 207 35.81 -7.98 -40.96
#